data_AF-A0A951BB45-F1
#
_entry.id   AF-A0A951BB45-F1
#
_cell.length_a   1.000
_cell.length_b   1.000
_cell.length_c   1.000
_cell.angle_alpha   90.00
_cell.angle_beta   90.00
_cell.angle_gamma   90.00
#
_symmetry.space_group_name_H-M   'P 1'
#
loop_
_entity.id
_entity.type
_entity.pdbx_description
1 polymer ?
#
loop_
_entity_poly.entity_id
_entity_poly.type
_entity_poly.pdbx_seq_one_letter_code
_entity_poly.pdbx_strand_id
1 'polypeptide(L)' 'MKVVVTGGGGFVMANFLRHWLEAGRSDTAICVDAAPLDAAASRYFMPVADRLETIQGDVTSPAGWAQL' A
#
# COMPACT_ATOMS: atom_id res chain seq x y z
N MET A 1 -0.84 -8.73 -11.60
CA MET A 1 0.44 -8.80 -10.85
C MET A 1 0.22 -8.28 -9.44
N LYS A 2 1.00 -8.73 -8.44
CA LYS A 2 0.94 -8.20 -7.06
C LYS A 2 2.27 -7.50 -6.75
N VAL A 3 2.22 -6.26 -6.27
CA VAL A 3 3.40 -5.49 -5.87
C VAL A 3 3.37 -5.21 -4.37
N VAL A 4 4.55 -5.19 -3.74
CA VAL A 4 4.72 -4.72 -2.37
C VAL A 4 5.36 -3.34 -2.44
N VAL A 5 4.76 -2.36 -1.78
CA VAL A 5 5.21 -0.97 -1.76
C VAL A 5 5.46 -0.55 -0.33
N THR A 6 6.72 -0.28 0.00
CA THR A 6 7.12 0.24 1.30
C THR A 6 6.90 1.76 1.39
N GLY A 7 6.53 2.25 2.57
CA GLY A 7 6.20 3.66 2.78
C GLY A 7 4.95 4.13 2.02
N GLY A 8 4.09 3.18 1.62
CA GLY A 8 2.95 3.42 0.74
C GLY A 8 1.83 4.30 1.32
N GLY A 9 1.85 4.57 2.62
CA GLY A 9 0.97 5.54 3.28
C GLY A 9 1.51 6.96 3.23
N GLY A 10 2.78 7.14 2.87
CA GLY A 10 3.42 8.45 2.69
C GLY A 10 3.06 9.13 1.37
N PHE A 11 3.43 10.41 1.25
CA PHE A 11 3.02 11.25 0.11
C PHE A 11 3.39 10.69 -1.27
N VAL A 12 4.66 10.38 -1.51
CA VAL A 12 5.14 9.96 -2.84
C VAL A 12 4.62 8.57 -3.19
N MET A 13 4.79 7.61 -2.28
CA MET A 13 4.47 6.22 -2.59
C MET A 13 2.97 5.96 -2.61
N ALA A 14 2.14 6.74 -1.90
CA ALA A 14 0.69 6.66 -2.04
C ALA A 14 0.23 7.01 -3.46
N ASN A 15 0.82 8.05 -4.07
CA ASN A 15 0.52 8.41 -5.45
C ASN A 15 1.00 7.33 -6.43
N PHE A 16 2.19 6.77 -6.24
CA PHE A 16 2.66 5.63 -7.03
C PHE A 16 1.67 4.46 -6.95
N LEU A 17 1.27 4.06 -5.74
CA LEU A 17 0.35 2.96 -5.48
C LEU A 17 -0.97 3.14 -6.22
N ARG A 18 -1.57 4.33 -6.06
CA ARG A 18 -2.86 4.62 -6.67
C ARG A 18 -2.77 4.65 -8.20
N HIS A 19 -1.77 5.33 -8.77
CA HIS A 19 -1.60 5.36 -10.22
C HIS A 19 -1.28 3.97 -10.80
N TRP A 20 -0.51 3.15 -10.09
CA TRP A 20 -0.25 1.76 -10.49
C TRP A 20 -1.53 0.93 -10.54
N LEU A 21 -2.34 0.98 -9.48
CA LEU A 21 -3.61 0.25 -9.42
C LEU A 21 -4.65 0.78 -10.43
N GLU A 22 -4.64 2.06 -10.75
CA GLU A 22 -5.51 2.64 -11.77
C GLU A 22 -5.08 2.26 -13.20
N ALA A 23 -3.77 2.12 -13.46
CA ALA A 23 -3.25 1.70 -14.77
C ALA A 23 -3.49 0.21 -15.05
N GLY A 24 -3.41 -0.63 -14.02
CA GLY A 24 -3.59 -2.08 -14.11
C GLY A 24 -5.02 -2.52 -13.83
N ARG A 25 -5.70 -3.19 -14.78
CA ARG A 25 -7.11 -3.63 -14.60
C ARG A 25 -7.30 -4.76 -13.58
N SER A 26 -6.27 -5.57 -13.34
CA SER A 26 -6.30 -6.72 -12.42
C SER A 26 -5.10 -6.78 -11.49
N ASP A 27 -4.32 -5.69 -11.42
CA ASP A 27 -3.21 -5.58 -10.51
C ASP A 27 -3.69 -5.33 -9.07
N THR A 28 -2.96 -5.88 -8.12
CA THR A 28 -3.17 -5.72 -6.67
C THR A 28 -1.89 -5.23 -6.03
N ALA A 29 -2.00 -4.64 -4.84
CA ALA A 29 -0.83 -4.16 -4.12
C ALA A 29 -0.96 -4.35 -2.61
N ILE A 30 0.18 -4.48 -1.95
CA ILE A 30 0.32 -4.35 -0.49
C ILE A 30 1.07 -3.06 -0.20
N CYS A 31 0.46 -2.18 0.57
CA CYS A 31 1.12 -1.06 1.22
C CYS A 31 1.71 -1.54 2.55
N VAL A 32 3.04 -1.50 2.69
CA VAL A 32 3.72 -1.71 3.99
C VAL A 32 4.20 -0.37 4.50
N ASP A 33 3.69 0.07 5.63
CA ASP A 33 4.06 1.35 6.24
C ASP A 33 4.28 1.24 7.74
N ALA A 34 5.16 2.06 8.31
CA ALA A 34 5.48 2.03 9.74
C ALA A 34 4.29 2.51 10.59
N ALA A 35 3.46 3.38 10.02
CA ALA A 35 2.25 3.91 10.64
C ALA A 35 0.98 3.40 9.93
N PRO A 36 -0.16 3.29 10.64
CA PRO A 36 -1.44 3.04 9.98
C PRO A 36 -1.80 4.20 9.05
N LEU A 37 -2.63 3.93 8.03
CA LEU A 37 -3.19 4.98 7.20
C LEU A 37 -4.04 5.93 8.06
N ASP A 38 -3.82 7.23 7.88
CA ASP A 38 -4.71 8.24 8.44
C ASP A 38 -6.00 8.35 7.60
N ALA A 39 -6.96 9.14 8.10
CA ALA A 39 -8.24 9.33 7.44
C ALA A 39 -8.11 9.92 6.02
N ALA A 40 -7.10 10.75 5.76
CA ALA A 40 -6.87 11.36 4.45
C ALA A 40 -6.35 10.31 3.45
N ALA A 41 -5.37 9.51 3.86
CA ALA A 41 -4.83 8.41 3.07
C ALA A 41 -5.87 7.32 2.82
N SER A 42 -6.66 6.94 3.84
CA SER A 42 -7.77 5.99 3.66
C SER A 42 -8.79 6.48 2.62
N ARG A 43 -9.19 7.77 2.70
CA ARG A 43 -10.09 8.37 1.70
C ARG A 43 -9.45 8.41 0.32
N TYR A 44 -8.14 8.71 0.26
CA TYR A 44 -7.38 8.74 -0.97
C TYR A 44 -7.32 7.36 -1.65
N PHE A 45 -7.34 6.24 -0.92
CA PHE A 45 -7.33 4.92 -1.53
C PHE A 45 -8.71 4.31 -1.83
N MET A 46 -9.81 4.93 -1.39
CA MET A 46 -11.17 4.39 -1.57
C MET A 46 -11.47 3.84 -2.98
N PRO A 47 -11.08 4.50 -4.09
CA PRO A 47 -11.42 4.02 -5.44
C PRO A 47 -10.70 2.76 -5.89
N VAL A 48 -9.69 2.31 -5.15
CA VAL A 48 -8.91 1.09 -5.42
C VAL A 48 -8.83 0.16 -4.21
N ALA A 49 -9.67 0.40 -3.19
CA ALA A 49 -9.60 -0.27 -1.90
C ALA A 49 -9.82 -1.80 -1.98
N ASP A 50 -10.56 -2.26 -2.99
CA ASP A 50 -10.78 -3.69 -3.27
C ASP A 50 -9.51 -4.42 -3.74
N ARG A 51 -8.48 -3.67 -4.15
CA ARG A 51 -7.22 -4.20 -4.70
C ARG A 51 -5.98 -3.76 -3.93
N LEU A 52 -6.16 -3.03 -2.83
CA LEU A 52 -5.11 -2.55 -1.95
C LEU A 52 -5.22 -3.16 -0.56
N GLU A 53 -4.24 -3.98 -0.19
CA GLU A 53 -4.03 -4.43 1.17
C GLU A 53 -3.08 -3.46 1.89
N THR A 54 -3.31 -3.19 3.18
CA THR A 54 -2.40 -2.34 3.96
C THR A 54 -1.95 -3.07 5.22
N ILE A 55 -0.64 -3.13 5.42
CA ILE A 55 0.00 -3.80 6.55
C ILE A 55 0.88 -2.78 7.26
N GLN A 56 0.71 -2.68 8.58
CA GLN A 56 1.64 -1.92 9.40
C GLN A 56 2.90 -2.77 9.62
N GLY A 57 4.04 -2.29 9.17
CA GLY A 57 5.30 -3.03 9.23
C GLY A 57 6.54 -2.15 9.15
N ASP A 58 7.60 -2.60 9.81
CA ASP A 58 8.93 -2.01 9.73
C ASP A 58 9.77 -2.80 8.73
N VAL A 59 10.27 -2.12 7.71
CA VAL A 59 11.12 -2.72 6.66
C VAL A 59 12.42 -3.31 7.19
N THR A 60 12.90 -2.82 8.33
CA THR A 60 14.10 -3.33 8.99
C THR A 60 13.84 -4.58 9.83
N SER A 61 12.57 -4.95 10.06
CA SER A 61 12.18 -6.12 10.84
C SER A 61 11.95 -7.35 9.96
N PRO A 62 12.81 -8.39 10.02
CA PRO A 62 12.66 -9.62 9.24
C PRO A 62 11.31 -10.32 9.42
N ALA A 63 10.75 -10.24 10.64
CA ALA A 63 9.50 -10.91 10.99
C ALA A 63 8.28 -10.35 10.24
N GLY A 64 8.31 -9.06 9.85
CA GLY A 64 7.23 -8.44 9.09
C GLY A 64 7.10 -8.98 7.67
N TRP A 65 8.21 -9.43 7.08
CA TRP A 65 8.23 -9.94 5.70
C TRP A 65 7.63 -11.34 5.55
N ALA A 66 7.63 -12.14 6.61
CA ALA A 66 7.05 -13.49 6.60
C ALA A 66 5.50 -13.48 6.51
N GLN A 67 4.87 -12.31 6.56
CA GLN A 67 3.42 -12.12 6.60
C GLN A 67 2.83 -11.63 5.27
N LEU A 68 3.66 -11.39 4.24
CA LEU A 68 3.30 -10.80 2.94
C LEU A 68 3.03 -11.86 1.86
#